data_AF-A0A8T0XWF1-F1
#
_entry.id   AF-A0A8T0XWF1-F1
#
_cell.length_a   1.000
_cell.length_b   1.000
_cell.length_c   1.000
_cell.angle_alpha   90.00
_cell.angle_beta   90.00
_cell.angle_gamma   90.00
#
_symmetry.space_group_name_H-M   'P 1'
#
loop_
_entity.id
_entity.type
_entity.pdbx_description
1 polymer ?
#
loop_
_entity_poly.entity_id
_entity_poly.type
_entity_poly.pdbx_seq_one_letter_code
_entity_poly.pdbx_strand_id
1 'polypeptide(L)'
;MPEELFNHSGIHTISWIFSYLPFGGGPRKCVGDMFATFETVVATAMLVKRFDFQMAPGAPPVDMTTGATIHTTAGLKMTVTRRTKPPVIPNLGMKVISDSQESIRSTPSMVVSAATVASGEDQRELS
;
A
#
# COMPACT_ATOMS: atom_id res chain seq x y z
N MET A 1 -8.51 7.10 -2.31
CA MET A 1 -9.70 6.94 -3.18
C MET A 1 -10.89 6.82 -2.23
N PRO A 2 -11.73 7.84 -2.07
CA PRO A 2 -12.81 7.79 -1.09
C PRO A 2 -13.99 6.96 -1.63
N GLU A 3 -14.71 6.34 -0.71
CA GLU A 3 -15.75 5.31 -0.84
C GLU A 3 -17.05 5.75 -1.56
N GLU A 4 -17.09 6.90 -2.24
CA GLU A 4 -18.34 7.49 -2.75
C GLU A 4 -18.90 6.84 -4.04
N LEU A 5 -18.26 5.79 -4.57
CA LEU A 5 -18.63 5.18 -5.86
C LEU A 5 -19.60 3.98 -5.74
N PHE A 6 -19.95 3.50 -4.54
CA PHE A 6 -20.59 2.19 -4.41
C PHE A 6 -22.09 2.19 -4.05
N ASN A 7 -22.74 3.34 -3.85
CA ASN A 7 -24.16 3.36 -3.48
C ASN A 7 -25.01 4.13 -4.49
N HIS A 8 -25.56 3.44 -5.49
CA HIS A 8 -26.85 3.83 -6.07
C HIS A 8 -27.51 2.68 -6.84
N SER A 9 -28.59 2.15 -6.26
CA SER A 9 -29.60 1.34 -6.91
C SER A 9 -30.44 2.19 -7.88
N GLY A 10 -30.49 1.77 -9.15
CA GLY A 10 -31.55 2.14 -10.09
C GLY A 10 -31.27 3.30 -11.07
N ILE A 11 -31.18 2.95 -12.36
CA ILE A 11 -31.56 3.77 -13.53
C ILE A 11 -30.79 5.10 -13.73
N HIS A 12 -29.46 5.10 -13.67
CA HIS A 12 -28.60 6.21 -14.15
C HIS A 12 -27.30 5.71 -14.81
N THR A 13 -27.35 4.57 -15.51
CA THR A 13 -26.14 3.80 -15.87
C THR A 13 -25.33 4.29 -17.08
N ILE A 14 -25.56 5.51 -17.61
CA ILE A 14 -24.86 5.98 -18.84
C ILE A 14 -24.01 7.26 -18.62
N SER A 15 -24.18 8.04 -17.53
CA SER A 15 -23.54 9.37 -17.45
C SER A 15 -22.15 9.41 -16.78
N TRP A 16 -21.78 8.41 -15.98
CA TRP A 16 -20.58 8.51 -15.12
C TRP A 16 -19.25 8.43 -15.88
N ILE A 17 -19.25 7.88 -17.10
CA ILE A 17 -18.03 7.64 -17.89
C ILE A 17 -17.37 8.93 -18.41
N PHE A 18 -18.12 10.03 -18.48
CA PHE A 18 -17.62 11.33 -18.95
C PHE A 18 -17.38 12.35 -17.83
N SER A 19 -17.56 11.95 -16.56
CA SER A 19 -17.30 12.84 -15.41
C SER A 19 -15.80 12.98 -15.12
N TYR A 20 -14.98 12.02 -15.56
CA TYR A 20 -13.54 11.99 -15.30
C TYR A 20 -12.75 11.57 -16.55
N LEU A 21 -12.03 12.52 -17.15
CA LEU A 21 -11.33 12.34 -18.43
C LEU A 21 -9.87 12.84 -18.36
N PRO A 22 -9.02 12.27 -17.48
CA PRO A 22 -7.63 12.73 -17.30
C PRO A 22 -6.78 12.61 -18.57
N PHE A 23 -7.18 11.72 -19.49
CA PHE A 23 -6.50 11.46 -20.76
C PHE A 23 -7.43 11.62 -21.97
N GLY A 24 -8.56 12.32 -21.78
CA GLY A 24 -9.60 12.46 -22.79
C GLY A 24 -10.41 11.17 -23.03
N GLY A 25 -11.06 11.06 -24.18
CA GLY A 25 -11.88 9.91 -24.56
C GLY A 25 -12.13 9.83 -26.08
N GLY A 26 -12.67 8.71 -26.54
CA GLY A 26 -12.98 8.49 -27.96
C GLY A 26 -11.75 8.33 -28.87
N PRO A 27 -11.89 8.56 -30.19
CA PRO A 27 -10.83 8.35 -31.19
C PRO A 27 -9.58 9.23 -31.02
N ARG A 28 -9.67 10.26 -30.16
CA ARG A 28 -8.61 11.22 -29.89
C ARG A 28 -8.12 11.13 -28.43
N LYS A 29 -8.38 10.02 -27.73
CA LYS A 29 -7.82 9.77 -26.40
C LYS A 29 -6.28 9.85 -26.44
N CYS A 30 -5.66 10.20 -25.33
CA CYS A 30 -4.21 10.22 -25.22
C CYS A 30 -3.63 8.84 -25.58
N VAL A 31 -2.67 8.84 -26.50
CA VAL A 31 -1.91 7.64 -26.88
C VAL A 31 -0.91 7.22 -25.79
N GLY A 32 -0.52 8.17 -24.92
CA GLY A 32 0.42 7.97 -23.83
C GLY A 32 -0.23 7.83 -22.45
N ASP A 33 -1.49 7.44 -22.35
CA ASP A 33 -2.22 7.29 -21.08
C ASP A 33 -1.51 6.35 -20.09
N MET A 34 -1.10 5.18 -20.55
CA MET A 34 -0.34 4.23 -19.73
C MET A 34 1.04 4.74 -19.37
N PHE A 35 1.73 5.38 -20.32
CA PHE A 35 3.06 5.96 -20.10
C PHE A 35 3.03 7.03 -19.01
N ALA A 36 2.14 8.03 -19.15
CA ALA A 36 2.01 9.12 -18.20
C ALA A 36 1.59 8.62 -16.81
N THR A 37 0.75 7.59 -16.75
CA THR A 37 0.36 6.95 -15.49
C THR A 37 1.57 6.34 -14.79
N PHE A 38 2.36 5.51 -15.49
CA PHE A 38 3.54 4.89 -14.89
C PHE A 38 4.61 5.91 -14.52
N GLU A 39 4.87 6.89 -15.39
CA GLU A 39 5.83 7.97 -15.13
C GLU A 39 5.46 8.72 -13.85
N THR A 40 4.20 9.15 -13.73
CA THR A 40 3.73 9.90 -12.56
C THR A 40 3.82 9.07 -11.28
N VAL A 41 3.44 7.80 -11.32
CA VAL A 41 3.51 6.89 -10.17
C VAL A 41 4.96 6.68 -9.74
N VAL A 42 5.86 6.36 -10.68
CA VAL A 42 7.28 6.09 -10.38
C VAL A 42 7.97 7.36 -9.87
N ALA A 43 7.78 8.50 -10.55
CA ALA A 43 8.37 9.77 -10.12
C ALA A 43 7.91 10.14 -8.71
N THR A 44 6.60 10.09 -8.45
CA THR A 44 6.02 10.42 -7.14
C THR A 44 6.51 9.46 -6.06
N ALA A 45 6.46 8.15 -6.30
CA ALA A 45 6.91 7.14 -5.35
C ALA A 45 8.38 7.31 -4.97
N MET A 46 9.24 7.62 -5.95
CA MET A 46 10.66 7.82 -5.72
C MET A 46 10.97 9.10 -4.95
N LEU A 47 10.24 10.19 -5.23
CA LEU A 47 10.37 11.46 -4.51
C LEU A 47 9.92 11.32 -3.05
N VAL A 48 8.71 10.82 -2.80
CA VAL A 48 8.16 10.69 -1.44
C VAL A 48 8.86 9.64 -0.59
N LYS A 49 9.49 8.64 -1.22
CA LYS A 49 10.33 7.65 -0.51
C LYS A 49 11.60 8.28 0.06
N ARG A 50 12.13 9.33 -0.58
CA ARG A 50 13.46 9.88 -0.28
C ARG A 50 13.42 11.23 0.41
N PHE A 51 12.36 12.00 0.23
CA PHE A 51 12.26 13.37 0.71
C PHE A 51 10.91 13.64 1.38
N ASP A 52 10.94 14.52 2.38
CA ASP A 52 9.76 15.17 2.92
C ASP A 52 9.68 16.58 2.34
N PHE A 53 8.47 16.97 1.92
CA PHE A 53 8.19 18.24 1.24
C PHE A 53 7.30 19.10 2.13
N GLN A 54 7.68 20.36 2.34
CA GLN A 54 6.90 21.35 3.09
C GLN A 54 6.84 22.65 2.32
N MET A 55 5.80 23.45 2.51
CA MET A 55 5.74 24.80 1.91
C MET A 55 6.91 25.63 2.44
N ALA A 56 7.62 26.31 1.54
CA ALA A 56 8.73 27.17 1.95
C ALA A 56 8.21 28.35 2.79
N PRO A 57 8.94 28.78 3.84
CA PRO A 57 8.56 29.97 4.59
C PRO A 57 8.44 31.19 3.67
N GLY A 58 7.31 31.90 3.72
CA GLY A 58 7.05 33.04 2.84
C GLY A 58 6.82 32.67 1.37
N ALA A 59 6.53 31.41 1.05
CA ALA A 59 6.09 31.03 -0.29
C ALA A 59 4.84 31.84 -0.69
N PRO A 60 4.76 32.31 -1.95
CA PRO A 60 3.57 32.99 -2.44
C PRO A 60 2.37 32.03 -2.43
N PRO A 61 1.13 32.55 -2.42
CA PRO A 61 -0.07 31.74 -2.62
C PRO A 61 0.02 30.90 -3.91
N VAL A 62 -0.51 29.69 -3.86
CA VAL A 62 -0.53 28.79 -5.01
C VAL A 62 -1.77 29.08 -5.85
N ASP A 63 -1.66 30.07 -6.73
CA ASP A 63 -2.69 30.40 -7.71
C ASP A 63 -2.41 29.74 -9.07
N MET A 64 -3.46 29.62 -9.88
CA MET A 64 -3.41 28.91 -11.16
C MET A 64 -3.52 29.84 -12.36
N THR A 65 -2.78 29.52 -13.42
CA THR A 65 -2.97 30.05 -14.76
C THR A 65 -3.26 28.90 -15.73
N THR A 66 -4.09 29.17 -16.73
CA THR A 66 -4.55 28.16 -17.69
C THR A 66 -3.89 28.34 -19.05
N GLY A 67 -3.60 27.22 -19.72
CA GLY A 67 -3.10 27.15 -21.09
C GLY A 67 -3.29 25.73 -21.64
N ALA A 68 -2.30 25.19 -22.35
CA ALA A 68 -2.29 23.76 -22.70
C ALA A 68 -2.23 22.85 -21.46
N THR A 69 -1.57 23.33 -20.40
CA THR A 69 -1.52 22.73 -19.06
C THR A 69 -1.84 23.79 -18.00
N ILE A 70 -2.17 23.35 -16.78
CA ILE A 70 -2.35 24.26 -15.64
C ILE A 70 -0.96 24.56 -15.04
N HIS A 71 -0.64 25.84 -14.86
CA HIS A 71 0.61 26.29 -14.25
C HIS A 71 0.34 27.09 -12.98
N THR A 72 1.31 27.10 -12.06
CA THR A 72 1.30 28.02 -10.93
C THR A 72 1.73 29.43 -11.39
N THR A 73 1.13 30.47 -10.83
CA THR A 73 1.47 31.87 -11.17
C THR A 73 2.90 32.24 -10.78
N ALA A 74 3.38 31.75 -9.63
CA ALA A 74 4.66 32.14 -9.02
C ALA A 74 5.56 30.93 -8.65
N GLY A 75 5.30 29.76 -9.24
CA GLY A 75 5.96 28.50 -8.90
C GLY A 75 5.40 27.84 -7.63
N LEU A 76 5.75 26.58 -7.41
CA LEU A 76 5.46 25.84 -6.17
C LEU A 76 6.74 25.75 -5.32
N LYS A 77 6.97 26.77 -4.47
CA LYS A 77 8.18 26.85 -3.65
C LYS A 77 8.05 25.97 -2.40
N MET A 78 8.96 25.00 -2.26
CA MET A 78 8.95 24.04 -1.17
C MET A 78 10.32 23.89 -0.52
N THR A 79 10.34 23.65 0.78
CA THR A 79 11.50 23.15 1.51
C THR A 79 11.54 21.63 1.37
N VAL A 80 12.69 21.08 0.96
CA VAL A 80 12.88 19.65 0.74
C VAL A 80 13.91 19.14 1.74
N THR A 81 13.54 18.18 2.57
CA THR A 81 14.45 17.54 3.53
C THR A 81 14.57 16.06 3.24
N ARG A 82 15.77 15.48 3.40
CA ARG A 82 15.97 14.04 3.23
C ARG A 82 15.16 13.28 4.28
N ARG A 83 14.38 12.31 3.84
CA ARG A 83 13.60 11.42 4.70
C ARG A 83 14.52 10.41 5.38
N THR A 84 14.46 10.36 6.71
CA THR A 84 15.25 9.44 7.55
C THR A 84 14.41 8.28 8.09
N LYS A 85 13.09 8.42 8.11
CA LYS A 85 12.19 7.37 8.59
C LYS A 85 12.14 6.19 7.60
N PRO A 86 12.36 4.95 8.06
CA PRO A 86 12.20 3.77 7.22
C PRO A 86 10.81 3.73 6.57
N PRO A 87 10.69 3.21 5.34
CA PRO A 87 9.38 2.99 4.75
C PRO A 87 8.53 2.13 5.69
N VAL A 88 7.25 2.50 5.85
CA VAL A 88 6.31 1.68 6.61
C VAL A 88 6.14 0.39 5.83
N ILE A 89 6.69 -0.71 6.33
CA ILE A 89 6.41 -2.05 5.82
C ILE A 89 5.17 -2.50 6.58
N PRO A 90 3.97 -2.48 5.97
CA PRO A 90 2.81 -3.06 6.63
C PRO A 90 3.11 -4.55 6.84
N ASN A 91 2.96 -5.04 8.07
CA ASN A 91 2.94 -6.47 8.34
C ASN A 91 1.61 -7.00 7.77
N LEU A 92 1.61 -7.30 6.47
CA LEU A 92 0.50 -7.96 5.83
C LEU A 92 0.52 -9.41 6.30
N GLY A 93 -0.22 -9.72 7.36
CA GLY A 93 -0.46 -11.09 7.80
C GLY A 93 -1.18 -11.85 6.69
N MET A 94 -0.42 -12.39 5.74
CA MET A 94 -0.95 -13.27 4.72
C MET A 94 -1.37 -14.55 5.45
N LYS A 95 -2.68 -14.71 5.67
CA LYS A 95 -3.23 -16.01 6.03
C LYS A 95 -3.10 -16.87 4.77
N VAL A 96 -2.01 -17.62 4.68
CA VAL A 96 -1.86 -18.67 3.67
C VAL A 96 -3.10 -19.54 3.81
N ILE A 97 -3.97 -19.50 2.80
CA ILE A 97 -5.14 -20.35 2.72
C ILE A 97 -4.60 -21.76 2.48
N SER A 98 -4.42 -22.52 3.55
CA SER A 98 -4.31 -23.98 3.46
C SER A 98 -5.72 -24.50 3.18
N ASP A 99 -5.98 -24.81 1.92
CA ASP A 99 -7.24 -25.40 1.49
C ASP A 99 -7.34 -26.84 2.02
N SER A 100 -8.15 -26.99 3.06
CA SER A 100 -9.25 -27.96 3.21
C SER A 100 -9.01 -29.49 3.04
N GLN A 101 -9.50 -30.20 4.10
CA GLN A 101 -10.13 -31.53 4.17
C GLN A 101 -9.25 -32.71 4.66
N GLU A 102 -9.43 -33.31 5.85
CA GLU A 102 -10.60 -33.84 6.63
C GLU A 102 -10.67 -35.39 6.54
N SER A 103 -11.04 -36.03 7.66
CA SER A 103 -11.40 -37.46 7.83
C SER A 103 -10.21 -38.38 8.20
N ILE A 104 -10.18 -39.12 9.32
CA ILE A 104 -11.20 -40.02 9.87
C ILE A 104 -11.07 -40.14 11.41
N ARG A 105 -12.23 -40.20 12.07
CA ARG A 105 -12.55 -40.58 13.47
C ARG A 105 -11.60 -41.60 14.12
N SER A 106 -11.25 -41.38 15.39
CA SER A 106 -11.87 -42.03 16.57
C SER A 106 -10.96 -41.97 17.81
N THR A 107 -11.55 -41.50 18.91
CA THR A 107 -11.10 -41.47 20.33
C THR A 107 -10.77 -42.86 20.93
N PRO A 108 -10.39 -43.05 22.23
CA PRO A 108 -10.22 -42.10 23.35
C PRO A 108 -8.97 -42.29 24.27
N SER A 109 -8.70 -41.24 25.06
CA SER A 109 -8.28 -41.23 26.49
C SER A 109 -7.55 -42.45 27.08
N MET A 110 -6.32 -42.24 27.56
CA MET A 110 -5.92 -42.73 28.90
C MET A 110 -4.83 -41.84 29.52
N VAL A 111 -5.18 -41.32 30.69
CA VAL A 111 -4.35 -40.72 31.74
C VAL A 111 -3.18 -41.63 32.15
N VAL A 112 -1.97 -41.07 32.34
CA VAL A 112 -1.03 -41.54 33.38
C VAL A 112 -0.24 -40.33 33.95
N SER A 113 -0.26 -40.28 35.27
CA SER A 113 0.32 -39.31 36.20
C SER A 113 1.84 -39.19 36.20
N ALA A 114 2.27 -38.07 36.77
CA ALA A 114 3.63 -37.69 37.17
C ALA A 114 4.33 -38.69 38.12
N ALA A 115 5.67 -38.74 38.03
CA ALA A 115 6.56 -38.97 39.18
C ALA A 115 8.01 -38.52 38.86
N THR A 116 8.51 -37.62 39.70
CA THR A 116 9.92 -37.26 39.93
C THR A 116 10.65 -38.40 40.65
N VAL A 117 11.88 -38.79 40.26
CA VAL A 117 13.01 -39.03 41.20
C VAL A 117 14.36 -39.03 40.47
N ALA A 118 15.37 -38.44 41.13
CA ALA A 118 16.78 -38.41 40.78
C ALA A 118 17.56 -39.63 41.33
N SER A 119 18.64 -40.04 40.64
CA SER A 119 19.87 -40.71 41.13
C SER A 119 20.72 -40.98 39.87
N GLY A 120 21.99 -40.59 39.69
CA GLY A 120 23.15 -40.66 40.59
C GLY A 120 24.16 -41.63 39.94
N GLU A 121 25.43 -41.20 39.77
CA GLU A 121 26.64 -42.02 39.49
C GLU A 121 26.72 -42.65 38.06
N ASP A 122 27.84 -42.77 37.33
CA ASP A 122 29.29 -42.78 37.58
C ASP A 122 30.06 -42.70 36.23
N GLN A 123 31.38 -42.44 36.31
CA GLN A 123 32.50 -42.67 35.35
C GLN A 123 32.81 -41.57 34.32
N ARG A 124 33.83 -40.72 34.55
CA ARG A 124 35.31 -40.90 34.49
C ARG A 124 35.87 -41.21 33.09
N GLU A 125 36.85 -40.36 32.72
CA GLU A 125 38.06 -40.62 31.93
C GLU A 125 37.85 -41.18 30.49
N LEU A 126 38.56 -40.81 29.44
CA LEU A 126 39.87 -40.20 29.25
C LEU A 126 39.97 -39.85 27.75
N SER A 127 40.72 -38.78 27.44
CA SER A 127 41.49 -38.56 26.20
C SER A 127 40.79 -38.63 24.84
#